data_AF-A0A3R0CH38-F1
#
_entry.id   AF-A0A3R0CH38-F1
#
_cell.length_a   1.000
_cell.length_b   1.000
_cell.length_c   1.000
_cell.angle_alpha   90.00
_cell.angle_beta   90.00
_cell.angle_gamma   90.00
#
_symmetry.space_group_name_H-M   'P 1'
#
loop_
_entity.id
_entity.type
_entity.pdbx_description
1 polymer ?
#
loop_
_entity_poly.entity_id
_entity_poly.type
_entity_poly.pdbx_seq_one_letter_code
_entity_poly.pdbx_strand_id
1 'polypeptide(L)'
;HNDSLLPMDEIGQGTSAKDVATSAYTLFNGAGKLQGAKEGGNRELRRWRTVAISTGEKDVETFLAEEGIRAKAGQLVRLLNIPMEKSTVHHEHRDGEHHAKTLKAAYTENHGATGR
;
A
#
# COMPACT_ATOMS: atom_id res chain seq x y z
N HIS A 1 -1.99 -19.30 4.05
CA HIS A 1 -0.85 -18.41 3.78
C HIS A 1 -1.36 -17.33 2.85
N ASN A 2 -1.32 -16.07 3.24
CA ASN A 2 -1.75 -14.94 2.39
C ASN A 2 -0.55 -14.00 2.34
N ASP A 3 0.36 -14.32 1.42
CA ASP A 3 1.57 -13.55 1.09
C ASP A 3 1.36 -12.75 -0.21
N SER A 4 0.10 -12.59 -0.64
CA SER A 4 -0.23 -11.92 -1.89
C SER A 4 0.01 -10.42 -1.79
N LEU A 5 0.42 -9.83 -2.92
CA LEU A 5 0.52 -8.39 -3.10
C LEU A 5 -0.87 -7.75 -3.00
N LEU A 6 -0.98 -6.69 -2.20
CA LEU A 6 -2.19 -5.86 -2.11
C LEU A 6 -1.92 -4.49 -2.78
N PRO A 7 -2.34 -4.29 -4.04
CA PRO A 7 -2.29 -2.96 -4.66
C PRO A 7 -3.40 -2.07 -4.08
N MET A 8 -3.03 -0.88 -3.60
CA MET A 8 -3.97 0.11 -3.06
C MET A 8 -3.78 1.44 -3.81
N ASP A 9 -4.76 1.87 -4.57
CA ASP A 9 -4.70 3.18 -5.22
C ASP A 9 -5.18 4.27 -4.25
N GLU A 10 -4.44 5.38 -4.17
CA GLU A 10 -4.83 6.60 -3.45
C GLU A 10 -5.29 6.40 -1.98
N ILE A 11 -4.45 5.78 -1.14
CA ILE A 11 -4.78 5.47 0.27
C ILE A 11 -5.19 6.70 1.13
N GLY A 12 -4.98 7.92 0.64
CA GLY A 12 -5.32 9.18 1.29
C GLY A 12 -6.64 9.84 0.84
N GLN A 13 -7.33 9.34 -0.19
CA GLN A 13 -8.55 10.01 -0.67
C GLN A 13 -9.75 9.78 0.25
N GLY A 14 -10.35 10.86 0.75
CA GLY A 14 -11.67 10.86 1.39
C GLY A 14 -11.74 10.37 2.84
N THR A 15 -10.61 10.19 3.53
CA THR A 15 -10.57 9.73 4.93
C THR A 15 -9.57 10.57 5.76
N SER A 16 -9.77 10.67 7.08
CA SER A 16 -8.85 11.41 7.96
C SER A 16 -7.43 10.83 7.92
N ALA A 17 -6.40 11.69 7.98
CA ALA A 17 -5.00 11.25 7.92
C ALA A 17 -4.64 10.27 9.06
N LYS A 18 -5.26 10.46 10.23
CA LYS A 18 -5.12 9.56 11.37
C LYS A 18 -5.60 8.14 11.07
N ASP A 19 -6.74 8.01 10.39
CA ASP A 19 -7.34 6.71 10.09
C ASP A 19 -6.53 5.99 9.01
N VAL A 20 -6.00 6.72 8.02
CA VAL A 20 -5.09 6.18 7.00
C VAL A 20 -3.84 5.60 7.65
N ALA A 21 -3.17 6.36 8.50
CA ALA A 21 -1.97 5.88 9.19
C ALA A 21 -2.26 4.72 10.16
N THR A 22 -3.40 4.76 10.85
CA THR A 22 -3.82 3.67 11.75
C THR A 22 -4.15 2.40 10.97
N SER A 23 -4.85 2.53 9.84
CA SER A 23 -5.24 1.41 8.99
C SER A 23 -4.03 0.76 8.33
N ALA A 24 -3.14 1.56 7.75
CA ALA A 24 -1.89 1.06 7.17
C ALA A 24 -1.01 0.39 8.24
N TYR A 25 -0.87 1.00 9.43
CA TYR A 25 -0.14 0.39 10.54
C TYR A 25 -0.73 -0.95 10.98
N THR A 26 -2.06 -1.03 11.09
CA THR A 26 -2.77 -2.27 11.48
C THR A 26 -2.64 -3.35 10.41
N LEU A 27 -2.72 -2.96 9.13
CA LEU A 27 -2.53 -3.84 7.98
C LEU A 27 -1.15 -4.52 8.03
N PHE A 28 -0.07 -3.75 8.23
CA PHE A 28 1.29 -4.29 8.29
C PHE A 28 1.62 -5.03 9.59
N ASN A 29 0.87 -4.81 10.67
CA ASN A 29 1.01 -5.62 11.88
C ASN A 29 0.49 -7.05 11.71
N GLY A 30 -0.24 -7.35 10.63
CA GLY A 30 -0.53 -8.72 10.25
C GLY A 30 -1.50 -9.44 11.18
N ALA A 31 -2.34 -8.71 11.92
CA ALA A 31 -3.27 -9.29 12.88
C ALA A 31 -4.63 -8.56 12.88
N GLY A 32 -5.70 -9.34 12.85
CA GLY A 32 -7.06 -8.83 12.97
C GLY A 32 -7.36 -8.30 14.37
N LYS A 33 -8.43 -7.53 14.51
CA LYS A 33 -8.94 -7.13 15.83
C LYS A 33 -9.52 -8.37 16.53
N LEU A 34 -9.14 -8.60 17.79
CA LEU A 34 -9.72 -9.67 18.60
C LEU A 34 -11.23 -9.43 18.75
N GLN A 35 -12.04 -10.40 18.38
CA GLN A 35 -13.51 -10.33 18.51
C GLN A 35 -13.99 -11.39 19.48
N GLY A 36 -14.96 -11.05 20.32
CA GLY A 36 -15.65 -12.03 21.16
C GLY A 36 -16.38 -13.06 20.29
N ALA A 37 -16.35 -14.32 20.70
CA ALA A 37 -17.14 -15.38 20.08
C ALA A 37 -18.59 -15.31 20.58
N LYS A 38 -19.53 -15.67 19.70
CA LYS A 38 -20.98 -15.61 19.99
C LYS A 38 -21.39 -16.53 21.15
N GLU A 39 -20.57 -17.53 21.46
CA GLU A 39 -20.81 -18.54 22.51
C GLU A 39 -19.89 -18.38 23.75
N GLY A 40 -19.15 -17.28 23.85
CA GLY A 40 -18.18 -17.04 24.92
C GLY A 40 -16.74 -17.39 24.52
N GLY A 41 -15.77 -16.65 25.08
CA GLY A 41 -14.36 -16.69 24.68
C GLY A 41 -14.01 -15.74 23.53
N ASN A 42 -12.76 -15.76 23.09
CA ASN A 42 -12.27 -14.96 21.95
C ASN A 42 -12.27 -15.79 20.67
N ARG A 43 -12.68 -15.20 19.53
CA ARG A 43 -12.47 -15.78 18.21
C ARG A 43 -10.98 -15.95 17.93
N GLU A 44 -10.65 -16.95 17.12
CA GLU A 44 -9.29 -17.16 16.62
C GLU A 44 -8.77 -15.90 15.91
N LEU A 45 -7.60 -15.43 16.34
CA LEU A 45 -6.97 -14.25 15.79
C LEU A 45 -6.47 -14.54 14.37
N ARG A 46 -7.14 -13.97 13.37
CA ARG A 46 -6.68 -14.02 11.97
C ARG A 46 -5.33 -13.30 11.87
N ARG A 47 -4.32 -13.99 11.36
CA ARG A 47 -2.99 -13.43 11.05
C ARG A 47 -2.73 -13.48 9.55
N TRP A 48 -2.00 -12.50 9.04
CA TRP A 48 -1.58 -12.41 7.63
C TRP A 48 -0.20 -11.76 7.52
N ARG A 49 0.43 -11.90 6.35
CA ARG A 49 1.70 -11.25 6.02
C ARG A 49 1.58 -10.74 4.60
N THR A 50 1.29 -9.46 4.41
CA THR A 50 1.08 -8.89 3.06
C THR A 50 2.16 -7.88 2.73
N VAL A 51 2.46 -7.74 1.45
CA VAL A 51 3.15 -6.58 0.89
C VAL A 51 2.05 -5.73 0.26
N ALA A 52 1.92 -4.48 0.70
CA ALA A 52 1.01 -3.53 0.09
C ALA A 52 1.82 -2.44 -0.61
N ILE A 53 1.39 -2.07 -1.81
CA ILE A 53 1.95 -0.96 -2.57
C ILE A 53 0.84 0.07 -2.72
N SER A 54 1.11 1.30 -2.26
CA SER A 54 0.21 2.42 -2.47
C SER A 54 0.83 3.52 -3.33
N THR A 55 0.00 4.15 -4.14
CA THR A 55 0.31 5.32 -4.95
C THR A 55 -0.34 6.57 -4.33
N GLY A 56 0.33 7.71 -4.42
CA GLY A 56 -0.18 8.98 -3.92
C GLY A 56 0.78 10.14 -4.24
N GLU A 57 0.24 11.35 -4.31
CA GLU A 57 1.03 12.57 -4.57
C GLU A 57 1.91 12.98 -3.39
N LYS A 58 1.45 12.66 -2.17
CA LYS A 58 2.14 12.97 -0.91
C LYS A 58 2.47 11.67 -0.21
N ASP A 59 3.66 11.62 0.36
CA ASP A 59 4.01 10.55 1.26
C ASP A 59 3.18 10.60 2.56
N VAL A 60 3.11 9.49 3.29
CA VAL A 60 2.28 9.38 4.50
C VAL A 60 2.71 10.34 5.61
N GLU A 61 4.01 10.68 5.70
CA GLU A 61 4.51 11.61 6.70
C GLU A 61 4.04 13.03 6.41
N THR A 62 4.18 13.48 5.15
CA THR A 62 3.70 14.76 4.65
C THR A 62 2.19 14.87 4.81
N PHE A 63 1.44 13.82 4.45
CA PHE A 63 -0.02 13.79 4.61
C PHE A 63 -0.46 13.93 6.07
N LEU A 64 0.25 13.30 7.01
CA LEU A 64 -0.01 13.44 8.44
C LEU A 64 0.35 14.82 8.98
N ALA A 65 1.46 15.39 8.51
CA ALA A 65 1.94 16.69 8.94
C ALA A 65 0.97 17.82 8.59
N GLU A 66 0.29 17.74 7.44
CA GLU A 66 -0.73 18.70 7.01
C GLU A 66 -1.92 18.79 7.97
N GLU A 67 -2.23 17.69 8.67
CA GLU A 67 -3.27 17.61 9.72
C GLU A 67 -2.70 17.85 11.14
N GLY A 68 -1.45 18.31 11.24
CA GLY A 68 -0.77 18.54 12.52
C GLY A 68 -0.42 17.26 13.29
N ILE A 69 -0.45 16.10 12.63
CA ILE A 69 -0.16 14.80 13.25
C ILE A 69 1.30 14.45 13.02
N ARG A 70 2.05 14.28 14.13
CA ARG A 70 3.43 13.81 14.06
C ARG A 70 3.47 12.29 13.89
N ALA A 71 3.99 11.83 12.75
CA ALA A 71 4.24 10.41 12.52
C ALA A 71 5.29 9.86 13.51
N LYS A 72 5.08 8.62 13.99
CA LYS A 72 6.09 7.93 14.82
C LYS A 72 7.07 7.19 13.91
N ALA A 73 8.36 7.21 14.24
CA ALA A 73 9.39 6.51 13.47
C ALA A 73 9.08 5.02 13.22
N GLY A 74 8.49 4.34 14.21
CA GLY A 74 8.05 2.94 14.08
C GLY A 74 6.91 2.70 13.06
N GLN A 75 6.14 3.72 12.72
CA GLN A 75 5.12 3.66 11.67
C GLN A 75 5.76 3.83 10.28
N LEU A 76 6.72 4.76 10.16
CA LEU A 76 7.41 5.05 8.90
C LEU A 76 8.27 3.89 8.42
N VAL A 77 8.90 3.12 9.32
CA VAL A 77 9.68 1.92 8.91
C VAL A 77 8.83 0.78 8.36
N ARG A 78 7.51 0.79 8.59
CA ARG A 78 6.55 -0.20 8.06
C ARG A 78 5.89 0.27 6.77
N LEU A 79 6.01 1.56 6.46
CA LEU A 79 5.48 2.24 5.29
C LEU A 79 6.65 2.92 4.57
N LEU A 80 7.39 2.13 3.81
CA LEU A 80 8.52 2.65 3.05
C LEU A 80 8.01 3.58 1.95
N ASN A 81 8.33 4.87 2.07
CA ASN A 81 8.09 5.82 1.01
C ASN A 81 9.20 5.68 -0.04
N ILE A 82 8.81 5.37 -1.27
CA ILE A 82 9.72 5.33 -2.42
C ILE A 82 9.45 6.59 -3.24
N PRO A 83 10.34 7.59 -3.23
CA PRO A 83 10.14 8.79 -4.04
C PRO A 83 10.16 8.40 -5.52
N MET A 84 9.21 8.93 -6.28
CA MET A 84 9.18 8.76 -7.72
C MET A 84 9.85 9.96 -8.39
N GLU A 85 10.79 9.65 -9.29
CA GLU A 85 11.42 10.64 -10.15
C GLU A 85 10.94 10.46 -11.59
N LYS A 86 11.13 11.50 -12.42
CA LYS A 86 10.84 11.39 -13.85
C LYS A 86 11.70 10.30 -14.46
N SER A 87 11.06 9.37 -15.18
CA SER A 87 11.76 8.36 -15.96
C SER A 87 12.67 9.02 -16.99
N THR A 88 13.90 8.51 -17.11
CA THR A 88 14.91 8.95 -18.09
C THR A 88 15.21 7.89 -19.14
N VAL A 89 14.75 6.66 -18.93
CA VAL A 89 14.96 5.50 -19.82
C VAL A 89 13.61 4.95 -20.24
N HIS A 90 13.40 4.83 -21.56
CA HIS A 90 12.09 4.54 -22.13
C HIS A 90 12.06 3.30 -23.05
N HIS A 91 13.13 2.51 -23.12
CA HIS A 91 13.19 1.23 -23.85
C HIS A 91 12.53 1.29 -25.25
N GLU A 92 13.11 2.07 -26.17
CA GLU A 92 12.64 2.24 -27.57
C GLU A 92 11.33 3.03 -27.73
N HIS A 93 10.68 3.44 -26.64
CA HIS A 93 9.53 4.34 -26.70
C HIS A 93 9.97 5.80 -26.80
N ARG A 94 9.21 6.57 -27.57
CA ARG A 94 9.45 8.00 -27.86
C ARG A 94 9.56 8.90 -26.62
N ASP A 95 8.81 8.59 -25.56
CA ASP A 95 8.70 9.36 -24.33
C ASP A 95 8.16 8.48 -23.19
N GLY A 96 8.17 9.01 -21.97
CA GLY A 96 7.66 8.31 -20.79
C GLY A 96 6.16 8.00 -20.84
N GLU A 97 5.35 8.83 -21.51
CA GLU A 97 3.91 8.60 -21.64
C GLU A 97 3.62 7.38 -22.53
N HIS A 98 4.30 7.31 -23.67
CA HIS A 98 4.21 6.20 -24.60
C HIS A 98 4.72 4.91 -23.96
N HIS A 99 5.85 4.98 -23.25
CA HIS A 99 6.38 3.83 -22.49
C HIS A 99 5.36 3.31 -21.47
N ALA A 100 4.77 4.19 -20.66
CA ALA A 100 3.77 3.81 -19.66
C ALA A 100 2.50 3.21 -20.30
N LYS A 101 2.02 3.79 -21.41
CA LYS A 101 0.86 3.27 -22.16
C LYS A 101 1.12 1.88 -22.73
N THR A 102 2.29 1.65 -23.31
CA THR A 102 2.64 0.33 -23.85
C THR A 102 2.79 -0.70 -22.75
N LEU A 103 3.47 -0.37 -21.64
CA LEU A 103 3.54 -1.25 -20.47
C LEU A 103 2.15 -1.63 -19.96
N LYS A 104 1.22 -0.65 -19.92
CA LYS A 104 -0.16 -0.87 -19.48
C LYS A 104 -0.92 -1.85 -20.37
N ALA A 105 -0.79 -1.71 -21.69
CA ALA A 105 -1.38 -2.64 -22.64
C ALA A 105 -0.78 -4.05 -22.48
N ALA A 106 0.56 -4.14 -22.40
CA ALA A 106 1.28 -5.41 -22.33
C ALA A 106 0.93 -6.23 -21.07
N TYR A 107 0.85 -5.62 -19.88
CA TYR A 107 0.53 -6.38 -18.66
C TYR A 107 -0.92 -6.88 -18.64
N THR A 108 -1.84 -6.21 -19.36
CA THR A 108 -3.23 -6.65 -19.46
C THR A 108 -3.32 -7.99 -20.19
N GLU A 109 -2.48 -8.18 -21.20
CA GLU A 109 -2.41 -9.42 -22.00
C GLU A 109 -1.46 -10.47 -21.39
N ASN A 110 -0.50 -10.04 -20.57
CA ASN A 110 0.56 -10.89 -20.02
C ASN A 110 0.69 -10.75 -18.50
N HIS A 111 -0.12 -11.48 -17.74
CA HIS A 111 -0.09 -11.50 -16.27
C HIS A 111 -0.23 -12.92 -15.69
N GLY A 112 0.10 -13.09 -14.41
CA GLY A 112 -0.10 -14.36 -13.68
C GLY A 112 1.01 -15.42 -13.81
N ALA A 113 2.15 -15.08 -14.43
CA ALA A 113 3.28 -15.99 -14.61
C ALA A 113 4.26 -16.01 -13.41
N THR A 114 4.36 -14.91 -12.66
CA THR A 114 5.34 -14.73 -11.57
C THR A 114 4.66 -14.82 -10.20
N GLY A 115 5.31 -15.49 -9.22
CA GLY A 115 4.86 -15.53 -7.82
C GLY A 115 3.97 -16.71 -7.41
N ARG A 116 4.09 -17.87 -8.08
CA ARG A 116 3.52 -19.16 -7.63
C ARG A 116 4.40 -19.83 -6.59
#